data_AF-A0A5J4Q470-F1
#
_entry.id   AF-A0A5J4Q470-F1
#
_cell.length_a   1.000
_cell.length_b   1.000
_cell.length_c   1.000
_cell.angle_alpha   90.00
_cell.angle_beta   90.00
_cell.angle_gamma   90.00
#
_symmetry.space_group_name_H-M   'P 1'
#
loop_
_entity.id
_entity.type
_entity.pdbx_description
1 polymer ?
#
loop_
_entity_poly.entity_id
_entity_poly.type
_entity_poly.pdbx_seq_one_letter_code
_entity_poly.pdbx_strand_id
1 'polypeptide(L)' 'MTPIVSIIMGSTSDLPIMEKAAQLLNDLHIPFEMNALSAHRTPDVVEEFAKNAR' A
#
# COMPACT_ATOMS: atom_id res chain seq x y z
N MET A 1 -14.53 6.96 1.45
CA MET A 1 -14.77 5.64 0.80
C MET A 1 -13.87 4.63 1.49
N THR A 2 -14.35 3.41 1.72
CA THR A 2 -13.52 2.33 2.28
C THR A 2 -12.54 1.85 1.21
N PRO A 3 -11.21 1.83 1.46
CA PRO A 3 -10.24 1.29 0.51
C PRO A 3 -10.54 -0.18 0.18
N ILE A 4 -10.40 -0.57 -1.08
CA ILE A 4 -10.48 -1.98 -1.52
C ILE A 4 -9.15 -2.49 -2.10
N VAL A 5 -8.16 -1.61 -2.22
CA VAL A 5 -6.78 -1.94 -2.60
C VAL A 5 -5.84 -1.27 -1.60
N SER A 6 -4.84 -2.01 -1.14
CA SER A 6 -3.75 -1.50 -0.32
C SER A 6 -2.44 -1.55 -1.10
N ILE A 7 -1.82 -0.41 -1.35
CA ILE A 7 -0.47 -0.32 -1.92
C ILE A 7 0.51 -0.26 -0.75
N ILE A 8 1.30 -1.31 -0.57
CA ILE A 8 2.36 -1.33 0.44
C ILE A 8 3.73 -1.15 -0.21
N MET A 9 4.61 -0.39 0.44
CA MET A 9 5.98 -0.17 -0.01
C MET A 9 6.97 -0.30 1.14
N GLY A 10 8.19 -0.76 0.85
CA GLY A 10 9.20 -0.99 1.89
C GLY A 10 9.81 0.29 2.45
N SER A 11 9.77 1.37 1.67
CA SER A 11 10.30 2.69 2.01
C SER A 11 9.52 3.80 1.29
N THR A 12 9.44 4.98 1.90
CA THR A 12 8.88 6.17 1.22
C THR A 12 9.70 6.60 0.01
N SER A 13 10.96 6.17 -0.10
CA SER A 13 11.76 6.35 -1.32
C SER A 13 11.16 5.65 -2.54
N ASP A 14 10.29 4.65 -2.34
CA ASP A 14 9.62 3.92 -3.41
C ASP A 14 8.37 4.67 -3.92
N LEU A 15 7.94 5.73 -3.23
CA LEU A 15 6.72 6.49 -3.55
C LEU A 15 6.66 6.96 -5.02
N PRO A 16 7.73 7.55 -5.62
CA PRO A 16 7.68 7.98 -7.02
C PRO A 16 7.42 6.84 -8.02
N ILE A 17 7.74 5.59 -7.63
CA ILE A 17 7.44 4.41 -8.44
C ILE A 17 5.99 3.97 -8.22
N MET A 18 5.55 3.95 -6.96
CA MET A 18 4.22 3.50 -6.55
C MET A 18 3.09 4.45 -7.00
N GLU A 19 3.38 5.74 -7.22
CA GLU A 19 2.46 6.73 -7.76
C GLU A 19 1.82 6.29 -9.09
N LYS A 20 2.51 5.50 -9.91
CA LYS A 20 1.97 4.96 -11.16
C LYS A 20 0.78 4.03 -10.93
N ALA A 21 0.82 3.22 -9.87
CA ALA A 21 -0.29 2.35 -9.48
C ALA A 21 -1.44 3.17 -8.88
N ALA A 22 -1.11 4.14 -8.01
CA ALA A 22 -2.09 5.05 -7.42
C ALA A 22 -2.87 5.84 -8.49
N GLN A 23 -2.17 6.34 -9.53
CA GLN A 23 -2.79 7.05 -10.63
C GLN A 23 -3.79 6.17 -11.39
N LEU A 24 -3.42 4.93 -11.72
CA LEU A 24 -4.32 4.00 -12.40
C LEU A 24 -5.58 3.73 -11.57
N LEU A 25 -5.44 3.51 -10.26
CA LEU A 25 -6.58 3.28 -9.38
C LEU A 25 -7.48 4.53 -9.28
N ASN A 26 -6.89 5.73 -9.23
CA ASN A 26 -7.64 6.99 -9.29
C ASN A 26 -8.44 7.13 -10.59
N ASP A 27 -7.83 6.86 -11.76
CA ASP A 27 -8.49 6.96 -13.07
C ASP A 27 -9.69 5.99 -13.18
N LEU A 28 -9.55 4.81 -12.58
CA LEU A 28 -10.60 3.79 -12.49
C LEU A 28 -11.62 4.06 -11.38
N HIS A 29 -11.45 5.13 -10.60
CA HIS A 29 -12.26 5.44 -9.42
C HIS A 29 -12.32 4.30 -8.39
N ILE A 30 -11.22 3.55 -8.26
CA ILE A 30 -11.06 2.47 -7.28
C ILE A 30 -10.49 3.07 -5.99
N PRO A 31 -11.16 2.98 -4.83
CA PRO A 31 -10.63 3.50 -3.59
C PRO A 31 -9.46 2.65 -3.09
N PHE A 32 -8.37 3.32 -2.73
CA PHE A 32 -7.15 2.66 -2.25
C PHE A 32 -6.50 3.42 -1.08
N GLU A 33 -5.57 2.75 -0.43
CA GLU A 33 -4.68 3.34 0.57
C GLU A 33 -3.21 3.02 0.23
N MET A 34 -2.29 3.82 0.78
CA MET A 34 -0.85 3.66 0.58
C MET A 34 -0.14 3.64 1.93
N ASN A 35 0.66 2.60 2.19
CA ASN A 35 1.35 2.40 3.46
C ASN A 35 2.84 2.06 3.25
N ALA A 36 3.72 2.67 4.05
CA ALA A 36 5.14 2.30 4.07
C ALA A 36 5.39 1.22 5.14
N LEU A 37 5.39 -0.05 4.74
CA LEU A 37 5.54 -1.22 5.60
C LEU A 37 6.73 -2.07 5.12
N SER A 38 7.77 -2.13 5.94
CA SER A 38 9.05 -2.75 5.56
C SER A 38 9.17 -4.16 6.12
N ALA A 39 9.20 -5.18 5.24
CA ALA A 39 9.37 -6.57 5.66
C ALA A 39 10.68 -6.83 6.41
N HIS A 40 11.74 -6.05 6.13
CA HIS A 40 13.05 -6.23 6.77
C HIS A 40 13.22 -5.42 8.06
N ARG A 41 12.53 -4.28 8.20
CA ARG A 41 12.67 -3.39 9.38
C ARG A 41 11.57 -3.60 10.41
N THR A 42 10.37 -3.92 9.96
CA THR A 42 9.16 -4.06 10.78
C THR A 42 8.36 -5.29 10.32
N PRO A 43 8.94 -6.51 10.39
CA PRO A 43 8.29 -7.73 9.89
C PRO A 43 6.94 -8.00 10.56
N ASP A 44 6.84 -7.82 11.87
CA ASP A 44 5.62 -8.10 12.64
C ASP A 44 4.45 -7.21 12.19
N VAL A 45 4.72 -5.93 11.88
CA VAL A 45 3.71 -4.97 11.40
C VAL A 45 3.21 -5.37 10.01
N VAL A 46 4.12 -5.81 9.13
CA VAL A 46 3.75 -6.28 7.79
C VAL A 46 2.92 -7.56 7.87
N GLU A 47 3.31 -8.48 8.75
CA GLU A 47 2.57 -9.73 8.98
C GLU A 47 1.17 -9.46 9.52
N GLU A 48 1.05 -8.60 10.54
CA GLU A 48 -0.24 -8.20 11.10
C GLU A 48 -1.11 -7.51 10.05
N PHE A 49 -0.55 -6.59 9.27
CA PHE A 49 -1.26 -5.92 8.18
C PHE A 49 -1.79 -6.95 7.16
N ALA A 50 -0.92 -7.85 6.70
CA ALA A 50 -1.28 -8.86 5.69
C ALA A 50 -2.35 -9.85 6.20
N LYS A 51 -2.29 -10.26 7.47
CA LYS A 51 -3.30 -11.16 8.07
C LYS A 51 -4.67 -10.51 8.22
N ASN A 52 -4.72 -9.19 8.34
CA ASN A 52 -5.97 -8.44 8.54
C ASN A 52 -6.54 -7.85 7.24
N ALA A 53 -5.84 -7.96 6.10
CA ALA A 53 -6.37 -7.57 4.80
C ALA A 53 -7.63 -8.39 4.43
N ARG A 54 -8.68 -7.72 3.92
CA ARG A 54 -9.99 -8.31 3.61
C ARG A 54 -10.54 -7.79 2.30
#